data_AF-A0A969DVS6-F1
#
_entry.id   AF-A0A969DVS6-F1
#
_cell.length_a   1.000
_cell.length_b   1.000
_cell.length_c   1.000
_cell.angle_alpha   90.00
_cell.angle_beta   90.00
_cell.angle_gamma   90.00
#
_symmetry.space_group_name_H-M   'P 1'
#
loop_
_entity.id
_entity.type
_entity.pdbx_description
1 polymer ?
#
loop_
_entity_poly.entity_id
_entity_poly.type
_entity_poly.pdbx_seq_one_letter_code
_entity_poly.pdbx_strand_id
1 'polypeptide(L)'
;MRTFLIVITLFALGAIFLFIRNKPSFSNSDSIVLFKQNKTEGTSENNFVVVKDGHLSVNGQRKRFWAAVGKVYAKANVFPNDNPQQIKEKVALSRKSTQLILDRLEIMGFNAVRLWDGFMDVDYEKGDGSTADCADFFIAEAKKRGFKIWCAGMNRNGAVKPDDVGIIDGPETSEAWKEAVAEMLKESRSEENGWELRNNLAVFWDDRLEALTTRNKQKVVAHFNHHTGLRWCDDDAFAVWELSNEEWWIRRMLGGSWQKLPDFFRQSLLKKWHLFLFKKI
;
A
#
# COMPACT_ATOMS: atom_id res chain seq x y z
N MET A 1 13.64 -55.38 11.35
CA MET A 1 12.70 -54.47 10.65
C MET A 1 12.93 -53.05 11.13
N ARG A 2 13.57 -52.21 10.31
CA ARG A 2 13.71 -50.77 10.55
C ARG A 2 13.19 -50.06 9.30
N THR A 3 12.07 -49.38 9.46
CA THR A 3 11.41 -48.61 8.40
C THR A 3 12.15 -47.27 8.29
N PHE A 4 12.84 -47.04 7.17
CA PHE A 4 13.35 -45.71 6.81
C PHE A 4 12.22 -44.93 6.13
N LEU A 5 11.82 -43.83 6.77
CA LEU A 5 10.93 -42.83 6.20
C LEU A 5 11.80 -41.86 5.38
N ILE A 6 11.69 -41.90 4.05
CA ILE A 6 12.27 -40.87 3.18
C ILE A 6 11.31 -39.69 3.16
N VAL A 7 11.66 -38.61 3.86
CA VAL A 7 11.00 -37.31 3.72
C VAL A 7 11.62 -36.61 2.52
N ILE A 8 10.90 -36.57 1.39
CA ILE A 8 11.26 -35.75 0.24
C ILE A 8 10.80 -34.31 0.56
N THR A 9 11.73 -33.49 1.02
CA THR A 9 11.54 -32.05 1.12
C THR A 9 11.68 -31.44 -0.28
N LEU A 10 10.55 -31.19 -0.96
CA LEU A 10 10.53 -30.42 -2.19
C LEU A 10 10.85 -28.95 -1.90
N PHE A 11 12.10 -28.55 -2.09
CA PHE A 11 12.47 -27.15 -2.29
C PHE A 11 12.01 -26.73 -3.69
N ALA A 12 10.81 -26.16 -3.79
CA ALA A 12 10.42 -25.38 -4.96
C ALA A 12 11.13 -24.02 -4.89
N LEU A 13 12.34 -23.96 -5.45
CA LEU A 13 12.96 -22.71 -5.89
C LEU A 13 12.13 -22.16 -7.06
N GLY A 14 11.07 -21.43 -6.71
CA GLY A 14 10.35 -20.58 -7.65
C GLY A 14 11.27 -19.41 -8.01
N ALA A 15 11.93 -19.51 -9.17
CA ALA A 15 12.55 -18.36 -9.81
C ALA A 15 11.44 -17.34 -10.11
N ILE A 16 11.34 -16.30 -9.27
CA ILE A 16 10.57 -15.10 -9.58
C ILE A 16 11.34 -14.39 -10.69
N PHE A 17 10.97 -14.61 -11.94
CA PHE A 17 11.46 -13.83 -13.06
C PHE A 17 10.86 -12.43 -12.99
N LEU A 18 11.65 -11.46 -12.51
CA LEU A 18 11.34 -10.05 -12.66
C LEU A 18 11.45 -9.70 -14.15
N PHE A 19 10.32 -9.39 -14.79
CA PHE A 19 10.32 -8.82 -16.13
C PHE A 19 10.84 -7.38 -16.07
N ILE A 20 12.04 -7.13 -16.60
CA ILE A 20 12.48 -5.76 -16.89
C ILE A 20 11.72 -5.31 -18.14
N ARG A 21 10.62 -4.58 -17.95
CA ARG A 21 9.83 -3.95 -19.05
C ARG A 21 10.46 -2.61 -19.44
N ASN A 22 10.48 -2.32 -20.74
CA ASN A 22 10.52 -0.93 -21.21
C ASN A 22 9.24 -0.25 -20.71
N LYS A 23 9.37 0.67 -19.74
CA LYS A 23 8.23 1.36 -19.15
C LYS A 23 7.51 2.17 -20.24
N PRO A 24 6.16 2.13 -20.32
CA PRO A 24 5.43 3.10 -21.10
C PRO A 24 5.83 4.51 -20.63
N SER A 25 6.03 5.43 -21.57
CA SER A 25 6.29 6.83 -21.26
C SER A 25 5.04 7.42 -20.63
N PHE A 26 5.03 7.51 -19.30
CA PHE A 26 4.07 8.35 -18.61
C PHE A 26 4.24 9.79 -19.11
N SER A 27 3.15 10.52 -19.32
CA SER A 27 3.24 11.96 -19.50
C SER A 27 3.95 12.53 -18.26
N ASN A 28 5.15 13.04 -18.47
CA ASN A 28 6.11 13.36 -17.41
C ASN A 28 5.68 14.54 -16.52
N SER A 29 4.52 15.15 -16.76
CA SER A 29 4.13 16.42 -16.15
C SER A 29 3.58 16.29 -14.73
N ASP A 30 2.89 15.19 -14.39
CA ASP A 30 2.06 15.20 -13.17
C ASP A 30 2.61 14.31 -12.04
N SER A 31 3.28 13.19 -12.36
CA SER A 31 3.73 12.22 -11.35
C SER A 31 5.11 12.52 -10.73
N ILE A 32 5.99 13.22 -11.45
CA ILE A 32 7.34 13.55 -10.97
C ILE A 32 7.37 14.87 -10.18
N VAL A 33 6.43 15.78 -10.45
CA VAL A 33 6.35 17.09 -9.77
C VAL A 33 6.03 16.93 -8.28
N LEU A 34 5.31 15.86 -7.90
CA LEU A 34 5.04 15.52 -6.50
C LEU A 34 6.30 15.39 -5.65
N PHE A 35 7.45 14.98 -6.21
CA PHE A 35 8.68 14.75 -5.42
C PHE A 35 9.71 15.89 -5.46
N LYS A 36 9.39 17.01 -6.12
CA LYS A 36 10.31 18.16 -6.28
C LYS A 36 10.18 19.24 -5.20
N GLN A 37 9.60 18.96 -4.03
CA GLN A 37 9.67 19.90 -2.92
C GLN A 37 11.06 19.89 -2.27
N ASN A 38 11.54 21.08 -1.90
CA ASN A 38 12.84 21.29 -1.27
C ASN A 38 13.03 20.33 -0.09
N LYS A 39 14.16 19.62 -0.08
CA LYS A 39 14.60 18.73 1.00
C LYS A 39 14.30 19.43 2.33
N THR A 40 13.38 18.89 3.12
CA THR A 40 13.08 19.43 4.44
C THR A 40 14.38 19.35 5.25
N GLU A 41 14.91 20.51 5.62
CA GLU A 41 16.05 20.63 6.52
C GLU A 41 15.70 19.93 7.84
N GLY A 42 16.19 18.71 8.07
CA GLY A 42 15.94 18.02 9.33
C GLY A 42 16.17 16.51 9.35
N THR A 43 15.97 15.79 8.24
CA THR A 43 16.20 14.33 8.20
C THR A 43 17.51 14.00 7.48
N SER A 44 18.46 13.43 8.23
CA SER A 44 19.67 12.85 7.65
C SER A 44 19.31 11.56 6.91
N GLU A 45 19.81 11.38 5.69
CA GLU A 45 19.63 10.15 4.90
C GLU A 45 20.07 8.90 5.68
N ASN A 46 20.97 9.06 6.64
CA ASN A 46 21.46 7.97 7.47
C ASN A 46 20.38 7.40 8.42
N ASN A 47 19.30 8.14 8.71
CA ASN A 47 18.25 7.69 9.62
C ASN A 47 17.23 6.74 8.99
N PHE A 48 17.21 6.65 7.66
CA PHE A 48 16.37 5.71 6.94
C PHE A 48 16.88 4.28 7.13
N VAL A 49 15.94 3.34 7.11
CA VAL A 49 16.29 1.91 7.10
C VAL A 49 16.74 1.53 5.70
N VAL A 50 17.94 0.96 5.60
CA VAL A 50 18.50 0.47 4.34
C VAL A 50 18.85 -1.02 4.43
N VAL A 51 18.95 -1.68 3.29
CA VAL A 51 19.51 -3.04 3.21
C VAL A 51 21.01 -2.93 2.97
N LYS A 52 21.80 -3.52 3.85
CA LYS A 52 23.26 -3.62 3.74
C LYS A 52 23.67 -5.05 4.10
N ASP A 53 24.41 -5.72 3.21
CA ASP A 53 24.93 -7.08 3.41
C ASP A 53 23.85 -8.10 3.83
N GLY A 54 22.67 -8.02 3.20
CA GLY A 54 21.54 -8.91 3.51
C GLY A 54 20.84 -8.62 4.85
N HIS A 55 21.12 -7.48 5.48
CA HIS A 55 20.53 -7.09 6.76
C HIS A 55 19.97 -5.66 6.72
N LEU A 56 18.93 -5.42 7.50
CA LEU A 56 18.41 -4.08 7.73
C LEU A 56 19.40 -3.29 8.60
N SER A 57 19.64 -2.04 8.24
CA SER A 57 20.58 -1.15 8.93
C SER A 57 20.03 0.27 9.04
N VAL A 58 20.41 0.96 10.12
CA VAL A 58 20.15 2.39 10.34
C VAL A 58 21.45 3.02 10.82
N ASN A 59 21.84 4.16 10.25
CA ASN A 59 23.13 4.82 10.54
C ASN A 59 24.32 3.85 10.41
N GLY A 60 24.30 2.99 9.39
CA GLY A 60 25.34 1.98 9.14
C GLY A 60 25.37 0.81 10.13
N GLN A 61 24.54 0.80 11.16
CA GLN A 61 24.45 -0.27 12.16
C GLN A 61 23.33 -1.24 11.83
N ARG A 62 23.61 -2.54 11.93
CA ARG A 62 22.59 -3.59 11.78
C ARG A 62 21.48 -3.41 12.81
N LYS A 63 20.23 -3.50 12.36
CA LYS A 63 19.01 -3.48 13.19
C LYS A 63 18.17 -4.73 12.95
N ARG A 64 17.46 -5.16 13.99
CA ARG A 64 16.40 -6.16 13.92
C ARG A 64 15.12 -5.51 14.38
N PHE A 65 14.05 -5.70 13.63
CA PHE A 65 12.74 -5.17 13.98
C PHE A 65 11.88 -6.27 14.60
N TRP A 66 11.47 -6.03 15.84
CA TRP A 66 10.44 -6.80 16.53
C TRP A 66 9.17 -5.97 16.46
N ALA A 67 8.25 -6.38 15.57
CA ALA A 67 7.10 -5.57 15.19
C ALA A 67 5.80 -6.08 15.80
N ALA A 68 5.01 -5.17 16.37
CA ALA A 68 3.62 -5.46 16.68
C ALA A 68 2.77 -5.31 15.41
N VAL A 69 1.79 -6.19 15.19
CA VAL A 69 0.95 -6.18 13.99
C VAL A 69 -0.48 -5.81 14.36
N GLY A 70 -1.07 -4.86 13.64
CA GLY A 70 -2.48 -4.50 13.82
C GLY A 70 -2.70 -2.99 13.92
N LYS A 71 -3.94 -2.62 14.23
CA LYS A 71 -4.30 -1.22 14.51
C LYS A 71 -3.96 -0.91 15.97
N VAL A 72 -2.67 -0.66 16.24
CA VAL A 72 -2.11 -0.48 17.59
C VAL A 72 -2.14 0.98 18.07
N TYR A 73 -3.22 1.69 17.76
CA TYR A 73 -3.48 3.03 18.27
C TYR A 73 -4.98 3.18 18.55
N ALA A 74 -5.32 4.09 19.47
CA ALA A 74 -6.72 4.31 19.82
C ALA A 74 -7.41 5.24 18.80
N LYS A 75 -8.71 5.02 18.56
CA LYS A 75 -9.55 5.96 17.82
C LYS A 75 -10.22 6.91 18.79
N ALA A 76 -10.47 8.15 18.37
CA ALA A 76 -11.23 9.11 19.15
C ALA A 76 -12.74 8.77 19.24
N ASN A 77 -13.29 8.05 18.25
CA ASN A 77 -14.74 7.76 18.16
C ASN A 77 -15.59 9.05 18.16
N VAL A 78 -15.17 10.02 17.35
CA VAL A 78 -15.95 11.23 17.06
C VAL A 78 -17.15 10.88 16.20
N PHE A 79 -18.31 11.42 16.53
CA PHE A 79 -19.58 11.24 15.82
C PHE A 79 -20.10 12.59 15.30
N PRO A 80 -20.95 12.60 14.24
CA PRO A 80 -21.46 13.84 13.64
C PRO A 80 -22.16 14.81 14.61
N ASN A 81 -22.73 14.31 15.71
CA ASN A 81 -23.46 15.11 16.69
C ASN A 81 -22.63 15.51 17.93
N ASP A 82 -21.33 15.19 17.95
CA ASP A 82 -20.47 15.62 19.04
C ASP A 82 -20.23 17.13 18.96
N ASN A 83 -20.36 17.82 20.10
CA ASN A 83 -19.98 19.22 20.21
C ASN A 83 -18.44 19.38 20.32
N PRO A 84 -17.88 20.58 20.13
CA PRO A 84 -16.44 20.80 20.15
C PRO A 84 -15.72 20.33 21.42
N GLN A 85 -16.38 20.41 22.59
CA GLN A 85 -15.81 19.96 23.85
C GLN A 85 -15.75 18.43 23.93
N GLN A 86 -16.80 17.73 23.47
CA GLN A 86 -16.82 16.27 23.39
C GLN A 86 -15.75 15.75 22.43
N ILE A 87 -15.57 16.41 21.28
CA ILE A 87 -14.50 16.08 20.31
C ILE A 87 -13.13 16.20 21.00
N LYS A 88 -12.87 17.31 21.68
CA LYS A 88 -11.61 17.56 22.39
C LYS A 88 -11.32 16.50 23.46
N GLU A 89 -12.32 16.12 24.25
CA GLU A 89 -12.19 15.09 25.30
C GLU A 89 -11.90 13.70 24.71
N LYS A 90 -12.63 13.34 23.65
CA LYS A 90 -12.44 12.09 22.91
C LYS A 90 -11.06 11.99 22.27
N VAL A 91 -10.60 13.06 21.63
CA VAL A 91 -9.25 13.17 21.07
C VAL A 91 -8.20 13.05 22.17
N ALA A 92 -8.36 13.74 23.29
CA ALA A 92 -7.44 13.66 24.43
C ALA A 92 -7.36 12.23 25.00
N LEU A 93 -8.50 11.56 25.17
CA LEU A 93 -8.54 10.16 25.62
C LEU A 93 -7.87 9.21 24.64
N SER A 94 -8.11 9.38 23.33
CA SER A 94 -7.46 8.61 22.27
C SER A 94 -5.94 8.78 22.29
N ARG A 95 -5.45 10.02 22.42
CA ARG A 95 -4.00 10.32 22.49
C ARG A 95 -3.36 9.68 23.72
N LYS A 96 -3.98 9.83 24.90
CA LYS A 96 -3.53 9.18 26.13
C LYS A 96 -3.48 7.65 25.99
N SER A 97 -4.51 7.06 25.40
CA SER A 97 -4.58 5.60 25.17
C SER A 97 -3.50 5.13 24.18
N THR A 98 -3.26 5.89 23.12
CA THR A 98 -2.20 5.63 22.15
C THR A 98 -0.81 5.65 22.80
N GLN A 99 -0.53 6.63 23.66
CA GLN A 99 0.71 6.68 24.43
C GLN A 99 0.86 5.45 25.34
N LEU A 100 -0.19 5.07 26.07
CA LEU A 100 -0.16 3.86 26.92
C LEU A 100 0.09 2.57 26.12
N ILE A 101 -0.41 2.47 24.88
CA ILE A 101 -0.13 1.33 24.00
C ILE A 101 1.35 1.33 23.62
N LEU A 102 1.91 2.48 23.20
CA LEU A 102 3.32 2.60 22.84
C LEU A 102 4.24 2.28 24.03
N ASP A 103 3.93 2.78 25.21
CA ASP A 103 4.70 2.51 26.43
C ASP A 103 4.72 1.00 26.74
N ARG A 104 3.59 0.30 26.57
CA ARG A 104 3.53 -1.16 26.73
C ARG A 104 4.35 -1.90 25.68
N LEU A 105 4.27 -1.49 24.42
CA LEU A 105 5.06 -2.09 23.35
C LEU A 105 6.56 -1.92 23.61
N GLU A 106 6.97 -0.75 24.07
CA GLU A 106 8.35 -0.44 24.43
C GLU A 106 8.84 -1.31 25.60
N ILE A 107 8.05 -1.42 26.69
CA ILE A 107 8.34 -2.30 27.83
C ILE A 107 8.48 -3.77 27.39
N MET A 108 7.69 -4.20 26.41
CA MET A 108 7.75 -5.56 25.84
C MET A 108 8.90 -5.75 24.84
N GLY A 109 9.70 -4.72 24.56
CA GLY A 109 10.86 -4.78 23.66
C GLY A 109 10.51 -4.71 22.17
N PHE A 110 9.29 -4.32 21.80
CA PHE A 110 8.97 -4.00 20.42
C PHE A 110 9.66 -2.69 20.03
N ASN A 111 10.11 -2.62 18.78
CA ASN A 111 10.75 -1.43 18.20
C ASN A 111 10.22 -1.12 16.80
N ALA A 112 9.15 -1.79 16.38
CA ALA A 112 8.46 -1.52 15.14
C ALA A 112 6.97 -1.82 15.25
N VAL A 113 6.20 -1.30 14.31
CA VAL A 113 4.78 -1.58 14.15
C VAL A 113 4.45 -1.79 12.68
N ARG A 114 3.71 -2.86 12.38
CA ARG A 114 3.07 -3.07 11.09
C ARG A 114 1.67 -2.44 11.10
N LEU A 115 1.55 -1.30 10.43
CA LEU A 115 0.38 -0.44 10.39
C LEU A 115 -0.44 -0.68 9.12
N TRP A 116 -1.74 -0.87 9.26
CA TRP A 116 -2.66 -1.15 8.14
C TRP A 116 -3.30 0.09 7.50
N ASP A 117 -3.14 1.24 8.15
CA ASP A 117 -3.74 2.48 7.69
C ASP A 117 -2.91 3.07 6.55
N GLY A 118 -3.63 3.59 5.55
CA GLY A 118 -3.11 4.29 4.38
C GLY A 118 -4.20 5.24 3.90
N PHE A 119 -3.81 6.46 3.58
CA PHE A 119 -4.73 7.56 3.30
C PHE A 119 -4.47 8.10 1.90
N MET A 120 -5.52 8.18 1.09
CA MET A 120 -5.46 8.80 -0.24
C MET A 120 -6.35 10.02 -0.20
N ASP A 121 -5.83 11.18 -0.60
CA ASP A 121 -6.59 12.43 -0.72
C ASP A 121 -7.40 12.78 0.55
N VAL A 122 -6.83 12.50 1.73
CA VAL A 122 -7.48 12.83 3.00
C VAL A 122 -7.00 14.20 3.44
N ASP A 123 -7.92 15.16 3.44
CA ASP A 123 -7.76 16.43 4.12
C ASP A 123 -8.28 16.27 5.55
N TYR A 124 -7.43 16.58 6.54
CA TYR A 124 -7.79 16.46 7.95
C TYR A 124 -7.08 17.54 8.76
N GLU A 125 -7.70 17.95 9.87
CA GLU A 125 -7.10 18.93 10.77
C GLU A 125 -6.49 18.27 11.99
N LYS A 126 -5.33 18.76 12.42
CA LYS A 126 -4.68 18.29 13.65
C LYS A 126 -5.60 18.48 14.85
N GLY A 127 -6.07 17.39 15.43
CA GLY A 127 -6.99 17.37 16.56
C GLY A 127 -8.47 17.22 16.23
N ASP A 128 -8.83 16.98 14.97
CA ASP A 128 -10.21 16.68 14.57
C ASP A 128 -10.69 15.27 15.02
N GLY A 129 -9.77 14.40 15.44
CA GLY A 129 -10.09 13.04 15.88
C GLY A 129 -10.46 12.08 14.75
N SER A 130 -10.24 12.49 13.49
CA SER A 130 -10.35 11.63 12.32
C SER A 130 -9.39 10.43 12.42
N THR A 131 -9.61 9.43 11.57
CA THR A 131 -8.72 8.26 11.53
C THR A 131 -7.30 8.63 11.10
N ALA A 132 -7.16 9.63 10.22
CA ALA A 132 -5.87 10.18 9.80
C ALA A 132 -5.18 10.93 10.93
N ASP A 133 -5.87 11.84 11.64
CA ASP A 133 -5.32 12.54 12.81
C ASP A 133 -4.80 11.57 13.87
N CYS A 134 -5.59 10.54 14.19
CA CYS A 134 -5.19 9.54 15.19
C CYS A 134 -3.99 8.69 14.73
N ALA A 135 -3.93 8.30 13.45
CA ALA A 135 -2.82 7.53 12.90
C ALA A 135 -1.53 8.35 12.85
N ASP A 136 -1.62 9.60 12.42
CA ASP A 136 -0.47 10.48 12.29
C ASP A 136 0.07 10.94 13.65
N PHE A 137 -0.80 11.15 14.63
CA PHE A 137 -0.39 11.31 16.03
C PHE A 137 0.37 10.08 16.53
N PHE A 138 -0.14 8.88 16.27
CA PHE A 138 0.55 7.64 16.62
C PHE A 138 1.93 7.53 15.98
N ILE A 139 2.06 7.81 14.67
CA ILE A 139 3.35 7.78 13.97
C ILE A 139 4.33 8.78 14.59
N ALA A 140 3.88 10.01 14.88
CA ALA A 140 4.72 11.01 15.52
C ALA A 140 5.20 10.58 16.92
N GLU A 141 4.31 9.99 17.73
CA GLU A 141 4.64 9.49 19.06
C GLU A 141 5.54 8.24 19.04
N ALA A 142 5.33 7.36 18.07
CA ALA A 142 6.16 6.17 17.83
C ALA A 142 7.58 6.60 17.42
N LYS A 143 7.69 7.58 16.50
CA LYS A 143 8.96 8.15 16.05
C LYS A 143 9.78 8.74 17.21
N LYS A 144 9.14 9.50 18.11
CA LYS A 144 9.80 10.06 19.31
C LYS A 144 10.43 8.98 20.21
N ARG A 145 9.84 7.78 20.22
CA ARG A 145 10.32 6.60 20.98
C ARG A 145 11.26 5.71 20.16
N GLY A 146 11.63 6.10 18.94
CA GLY A 146 12.53 5.34 18.07
C GLY A 146 11.90 4.11 17.40
N PHE A 147 10.57 3.98 17.42
CA PHE A 147 9.89 2.92 16.66
C PHE A 147 10.00 3.17 15.16
N LYS A 148 10.00 2.07 14.39
CA LYS A 148 9.84 2.12 12.94
C LYS A 148 8.46 1.62 12.49
N ILE A 149 8.00 2.14 11.36
CA ILE A 149 6.72 1.80 10.75
C ILE A 149 6.96 0.90 9.55
N TRP A 150 6.31 -0.26 9.55
CA TRP A 150 6.05 -1.06 8.37
C TRP A 150 4.63 -0.71 7.90
N CYS A 151 4.51 0.03 6.80
CA CYS A 151 3.22 0.44 6.25
C CYS A 151 2.65 -0.64 5.31
N ALA A 152 1.54 -1.25 5.72
CA ALA A 152 0.70 -2.14 4.92
C ALA A 152 -0.56 -1.43 4.35
N GLY A 153 -0.65 -0.11 4.54
CA GLY A 153 -1.76 0.73 4.07
C GLY A 153 -1.88 0.83 2.55
N MET A 154 -0.81 0.52 1.80
CA MET A 154 -0.81 0.49 0.33
C MET A 154 -1.62 -0.67 -0.27
N ASN A 155 -2.36 -1.42 0.55
CA ASN A 155 -3.32 -2.40 0.05
C ASN A 155 -4.68 -1.77 -0.29
N ARG A 156 -4.95 -0.53 0.16
CA ARG A 156 -6.19 0.20 -0.11
C ARG A 156 -5.99 1.16 -1.28
N ASN A 157 -5.91 0.61 -2.49
CA ASN A 157 -5.59 1.38 -3.70
C ASN A 157 -6.81 1.96 -4.41
N GLY A 158 -7.95 2.07 -3.71
CA GLY A 158 -9.19 2.58 -4.29
C GLY A 158 -9.82 1.62 -5.27
N ALA A 159 -10.53 2.20 -6.24
CA ALA A 159 -11.31 1.48 -7.23
C ALA A 159 -11.18 2.16 -8.60
N VAL A 160 -11.50 1.42 -9.65
CA VAL A 160 -11.50 1.89 -11.03
C VAL A 160 -12.92 2.14 -11.53
N LYS A 161 -13.10 3.20 -12.31
CA LYS A 161 -14.33 3.54 -13.03
C LYS A 161 -14.06 3.62 -14.54
N PRO A 162 -15.09 3.54 -15.40
CA PRO A 162 -14.92 3.72 -16.85
C PRO A 162 -14.22 5.04 -17.21
N ASP A 163 -14.47 6.11 -16.43
CA ASP A 163 -13.87 7.43 -16.67
C ASP A 163 -12.35 7.47 -16.40
N ASP A 164 -11.78 6.47 -15.70
CA ASP A 164 -10.33 6.36 -15.49
C ASP A 164 -9.57 5.89 -16.75
N VAL A 165 -10.27 5.64 -17.88
CA VAL A 165 -9.66 5.19 -19.15
C VAL A 165 -8.50 6.09 -19.62
N GLY A 166 -8.58 7.38 -19.29
CA GLY A 166 -7.62 8.41 -19.68
C GLY A 166 -6.32 8.39 -18.88
N ILE A 167 -6.14 7.45 -17.95
CA ILE A 167 -4.88 7.34 -17.19
C ILE A 167 -3.68 6.96 -18.07
N ILE A 168 -3.94 6.29 -19.20
CA ILE A 168 -2.98 6.08 -20.28
C ILE A 168 -3.68 6.41 -21.59
N ASP A 169 -3.03 7.26 -22.40
CA ASP A 169 -3.47 7.58 -23.75
C ASP A 169 -3.47 6.33 -24.63
N GLY A 170 -4.58 6.05 -25.31
CA GLY A 170 -4.74 4.87 -26.16
C GLY A 170 -6.17 4.74 -26.68
N PRO A 171 -6.59 5.63 -27.60
CA PRO A 171 -7.98 5.75 -28.04
C PRO A 171 -8.54 4.46 -28.65
N GLU A 172 -7.67 3.62 -29.24
CA GLU A 172 -8.06 2.40 -29.92
C GLU A 172 -8.62 1.31 -29.00
N THR A 173 -8.29 1.36 -27.70
CA THR A 173 -8.81 0.41 -26.70
C THR A 173 -9.76 1.04 -25.70
N SER A 174 -10.02 2.35 -25.79
CA SER A 174 -10.73 3.10 -24.75
C SER A 174 -12.16 2.64 -24.53
N GLU A 175 -12.98 2.53 -25.59
CA GLU A 175 -14.39 2.16 -25.44
C GLU A 175 -14.56 0.72 -24.96
N ALA A 176 -13.82 -0.23 -25.55
CA ALA A 176 -13.84 -1.62 -25.11
C ALA A 176 -13.37 -1.80 -23.65
N TRP A 177 -12.40 -0.99 -23.21
CA TRP A 177 -11.95 -0.97 -21.82
C TRP A 177 -13.03 -0.40 -20.90
N LYS A 178 -13.68 0.70 -21.26
CA LYS A 178 -14.79 1.30 -20.50
C LYS A 178 -15.94 0.31 -20.31
N GLU A 179 -16.33 -0.36 -21.39
CA GLU A 179 -17.37 -1.39 -21.38
C GLU A 179 -17.00 -2.55 -20.45
N ALA A 180 -15.75 -3.04 -20.52
CA ALA A 180 -15.27 -4.11 -19.65
C ALA A 180 -15.23 -3.70 -18.17
N VAL A 181 -14.83 -2.47 -17.85
CA VAL A 181 -14.89 -1.96 -16.48
C VAL A 181 -16.34 -1.82 -16.02
N ALA A 182 -17.23 -1.29 -16.87
CA ALA A 182 -18.65 -1.17 -16.56
C ALA A 182 -19.34 -2.52 -16.34
N GLU A 183 -18.92 -3.58 -17.06
CA GLU A 183 -19.37 -4.95 -16.81
C GLU A 183 -19.01 -5.42 -15.39
N MET A 184 -17.77 -5.18 -14.96
CA MET A 184 -17.33 -5.51 -13.60
C MET A 184 -18.07 -4.74 -12.50
N LEU A 185 -18.53 -3.51 -12.78
CA LEU A 185 -19.30 -2.73 -11.82
C LEU A 185 -20.64 -3.38 -11.48
N LYS A 186 -21.31 -3.99 -12.47
CA LYS A 186 -22.60 -4.69 -12.28
C LYS A 186 -22.50 -5.87 -11.31
N GLU A 187 -21.33 -6.51 -11.25
CA GLU A 187 -21.06 -7.62 -10.33
C GLU A 187 -20.53 -7.15 -8.97
N SER A 188 -20.13 -5.88 -8.88
CA SER A 188 -19.59 -5.33 -7.64
C SER A 188 -20.71 -5.09 -6.64
N ARG A 189 -20.44 -5.33 -5.35
CA ARG A 189 -21.40 -5.01 -4.27
C ARG A 189 -21.61 -3.50 -4.06
N SER A 190 -20.98 -2.67 -4.87
CA SER A 190 -20.93 -1.23 -4.68
C SER A 190 -20.68 -0.51 -6.01
N GLU A 191 -21.73 -0.44 -6.83
CA GLU A 191 -21.70 0.29 -8.12
C GLU A 191 -21.17 1.73 -7.96
N GLU A 192 -21.50 2.39 -6.85
CA GLU A 192 -21.07 3.77 -6.54
C GLU A 192 -19.56 3.91 -6.30
N ASN A 193 -18.92 2.88 -5.71
CA ASN A 193 -17.52 2.95 -5.31
C ASN A 193 -16.55 2.49 -6.40
N GLY A 194 -17.02 1.93 -7.52
CA GLY A 194 -16.15 1.44 -8.59
C GLY A 194 -15.70 -0.02 -8.41
N TRP A 195 -14.94 -0.55 -9.37
CA TRP A 195 -14.38 -1.89 -9.29
C TRP A 195 -13.10 -1.86 -8.44
N GLU A 196 -13.14 -2.48 -7.27
CA GLU A 196 -12.02 -2.44 -6.31
C GLU A 196 -10.70 -2.88 -6.97
N LEU A 197 -9.65 -2.06 -6.86
CA LEU A 197 -8.32 -2.40 -7.39
C LEU A 197 -7.63 -3.48 -6.57
N ARG A 198 -7.91 -3.50 -5.25
CA ARG A 198 -7.47 -4.59 -4.39
C ARG A 198 -8.19 -5.87 -4.83
N ASN A 199 -7.44 -6.97 -4.96
CA ASN A 199 -7.96 -8.23 -5.49
C ASN A 199 -8.46 -8.15 -6.94
N ASN A 200 -8.09 -7.14 -7.71
CA ASN A 200 -8.33 -7.15 -9.14
C ASN A 200 -7.19 -7.90 -9.84
N LEU A 201 -7.50 -9.04 -10.47
CA LEU A 201 -6.49 -9.82 -11.18
C LEU A 201 -5.96 -9.09 -12.41
N ALA A 202 -6.80 -8.32 -13.10
CA ALA A 202 -6.38 -7.63 -14.31
C ALA A 202 -5.27 -6.59 -14.05
N VAL A 203 -5.11 -6.10 -12.81
CA VAL A 203 -4.02 -5.19 -12.41
C VAL A 203 -2.62 -5.73 -12.74
N PHE A 204 -2.41 -7.06 -12.81
CA PHE A 204 -1.08 -7.63 -13.12
C PHE A 204 -0.70 -7.54 -14.59
N TRP A 205 -1.64 -7.31 -15.50
CA TRP A 205 -1.36 -7.33 -16.94
C TRP A 205 -2.03 -6.21 -17.74
N ASP A 206 -3.06 -5.56 -17.22
CA ASP A 206 -3.65 -4.38 -17.84
C ASP A 206 -2.89 -3.12 -17.42
N ASP A 207 -2.35 -2.40 -18.40
CA ASP A 207 -1.42 -1.32 -18.13
C ASP A 207 -2.15 -0.10 -17.50
N ARG A 208 -3.45 0.12 -17.79
CA ARG A 208 -4.25 1.18 -17.17
C ARG A 208 -4.52 0.91 -15.70
N LEU A 209 -4.88 -0.33 -15.37
CA LEU A 209 -5.10 -0.74 -13.97
C LEU A 209 -3.80 -0.72 -13.14
N GLU A 210 -2.67 -1.12 -13.74
CA GLU A 210 -1.34 -1.01 -13.13
C GLU A 210 -0.97 0.46 -12.85
N ALA A 211 -1.18 1.34 -13.84
CA ALA A 211 -0.93 2.78 -13.70
C ALA A 211 -1.81 3.42 -12.62
N LEU A 212 -3.10 3.07 -12.58
CA LEU A 212 -4.04 3.56 -11.56
C LEU A 212 -3.63 3.12 -10.16
N THR A 213 -3.30 1.84 -10.00
CA THR A 213 -2.81 1.30 -8.73
C THR A 213 -1.53 2.02 -8.30
N THR A 214 -0.61 2.28 -9.22
CA THR A 214 0.64 2.99 -8.95
C THR A 214 0.38 4.44 -8.52
N ARG A 215 -0.46 5.18 -9.25
CA ARG A 215 -0.87 6.55 -8.90
C ARG A 215 -1.47 6.62 -7.50
N ASN A 216 -2.36 5.68 -7.18
CA ASN A 216 -3.04 5.65 -5.90
C ASN A 216 -2.08 5.31 -4.74
N LYS A 217 -1.12 4.40 -4.94
CA LYS A 217 -0.03 4.15 -3.98
C LYS A 217 0.88 5.36 -3.78
N GLN A 218 1.17 6.11 -4.85
CA GLN A 218 1.94 7.36 -4.76
C GLN A 218 1.24 8.39 -3.86
N LYS A 219 -0.09 8.50 -3.94
CA LYS A 219 -0.88 9.35 -3.03
C LYS A 219 -0.75 8.91 -1.57
N VAL A 220 -0.78 7.60 -1.30
CA VAL A 220 -0.60 7.08 0.07
C VAL A 220 0.76 7.46 0.65
N VAL A 221 1.85 7.27 -0.09
CA VAL A 221 3.19 7.62 0.41
C VAL A 221 3.41 9.14 0.46
N ALA A 222 2.68 9.92 -0.35
CA ALA A 222 2.74 11.37 -0.34
C ALA A 222 1.87 12.02 0.75
N HIS A 223 1.08 11.24 1.49
CA HIS A 223 0.23 11.73 2.59
C HIS A 223 1.04 12.58 3.57
N PHE A 224 0.54 13.78 3.87
CA PHE A 224 1.21 14.74 4.75
C PHE A 224 0.76 14.55 6.20
N ASN A 225 1.71 14.26 7.08
CA ASN A 225 1.45 14.08 8.50
C ASN A 225 1.55 15.43 9.22
N HIS A 226 0.40 15.99 9.65
CA HIS A 226 0.35 17.28 10.37
C HIS A 226 0.98 17.25 11.78
N HIS A 227 1.34 16.07 12.31
CA HIS A 227 2.04 15.92 13.58
C HIS A 227 3.56 15.89 13.45
N THR A 228 4.11 15.37 12.35
CA THR A 228 5.56 15.39 12.07
C THR A 228 5.98 16.52 11.14
N GLY A 229 5.04 17.10 10.37
CA GLY A 229 5.34 18.11 9.36
C GLY A 229 6.02 17.55 8.13
N LEU A 230 5.97 16.23 7.93
CA LEU A 230 6.61 15.51 6.83
C LEU A 230 5.56 14.74 6.03
N ARG A 231 5.83 14.55 4.73
CA ARG A 231 5.14 13.49 3.99
C ARG A 231 5.63 12.15 4.47
N TRP A 232 4.76 11.16 4.43
CA TRP A 232 5.07 9.80 4.83
C TRP A 232 6.32 9.22 4.11
N CYS A 233 6.52 9.53 2.83
CA CYS A 233 7.70 9.13 2.06
C CYS A 233 9.00 9.81 2.48
N ASP A 234 8.93 10.97 3.14
CA ASP A 234 10.09 11.75 3.60
C ASP A 234 10.37 11.53 5.10
N ASP A 235 9.51 10.77 5.78
CA ASP A 235 9.58 10.51 7.20
C ASP A 235 10.37 9.22 7.48
N ASP A 236 11.54 9.39 8.10
CA ASP A 236 12.42 8.28 8.51
C ASP A 236 11.81 7.35 9.55
N ALA A 237 10.62 7.65 10.10
CA ALA A 237 9.82 6.68 10.84
C ALA A 237 9.47 5.45 10.00
N PHE A 238 9.29 5.58 8.69
CA PHE A 238 8.93 4.46 7.81
C PHE A 238 10.16 3.65 7.40
N ALA A 239 10.10 2.34 7.65
CA ALA A 239 11.15 1.38 7.34
C ALA A 239 10.80 0.45 6.18
N VAL A 240 9.52 0.09 6.05
CA VAL A 240 9.05 -0.87 5.06
C VAL A 240 7.74 -0.37 4.45
N TRP A 241 7.69 -0.43 3.13
CA TRP A 241 6.52 -0.14 2.31
C TRP A 241 6.03 -1.46 1.72
N GLU A 242 4.92 -1.98 2.24
CA GLU A 242 4.34 -3.23 1.76
C GLU A 242 3.31 -2.98 0.68
N LEU A 243 3.65 -3.38 -0.55
CA LEU A 243 2.84 -3.12 -1.74
C LEU A 243 1.46 -3.77 -1.72
N SER A 244 1.31 -4.86 -0.98
CA SER A 244 0.07 -5.62 -0.85
C SER A 244 0.17 -6.64 0.28
N ASN A 245 -0.89 -6.76 1.06
CA ASN A 245 -1.03 -7.83 2.03
C ASN A 245 -1.64 -9.04 1.35
N GLU A 246 -0.84 -10.11 1.28
CA GLU A 246 -1.23 -11.41 0.74
C GLU A 246 -1.88 -11.28 -0.64
N GLU A 247 -1.08 -11.00 -1.67
CA GLU A 247 -1.60 -10.69 -3.00
C GLU A 247 -2.48 -11.80 -3.62
N TRP A 248 -2.41 -13.05 -3.12
CA TRP A 248 -3.20 -14.24 -3.53
C TRP A 248 -3.34 -14.50 -5.04
N TRP A 249 -2.62 -13.76 -5.89
CA TRP A 249 -2.87 -13.72 -7.32
C TRP A 249 -2.55 -15.05 -7.99
N ILE A 250 -1.43 -15.70 -7.64
CA ILE A 250 -1.05 -17.02 -8.17
C ILE A 250 -2.15 -18.04 -7.89
N ARG A 251 -2.63 -18.10 -6.64
CA ARG A 251 -3.72 -19.02 -6.25
C ARG A 251 -4.96 -18.79 -7.11
N ARG A 252 -5.33 -17.53 -7.35
CA ARG A 252 -6.53 -17.17 -8.13
C ARG A 252 -6.35 -17.40 -9.62
N MET A 253 -5.15 -17.16 -10.15
CA MET A 253 -4.79 -17.48 -11.53
C MET A 253 -4.89 -18.98 -11.79
N LEU A 254 -4.26 -19.80 -10.92
CA LEU A 254 -4.31 -21.26 -11.02
C LEU A 254 -5.71 -21.82 -10.74
N GLY A 255 -6.50 -21.15 -9.89
CA GLY A 255 -7.89 -21.51 -9.61
C GLY A 255 -8.90 -21.06 -10.67
N GLY A 256 -8.46 -20.53 -11.81
CA GLY A 256 -9.35 -20.17 -12.93
C GLY A 256 -10.15 -18.87 -12.72
N SER A 257 -9.86 -18.07 -11.70
CA SER A 257 -10.62 -16.83 -11.42
C SER A 257 -10.54 -15.83 -12.58
N TRP A 258 -9.46 -15.84 -13.36
CA TRP A 258 -9.28 -14.97 -14.54
C TRP A 258 -10.29 -15.27 -15.66
N GLN A 259 -10.86 -16.48 -15.71
CA GLN A 259 -11.84 -16.87 -16.71
C GLN A 259 -13.17 -16.13 -16.53
N LYS A 260 -13.42 -15.57 -15.34
CA LYS A 260 -14.62 -14.78 -15.03
C LYS A 260 -14.49 -13.31 -15.38
N LEU A 261 -13.31 -12.84 -15.79
CA LEU A 261 -13.12 -11.45 -16.20
C LEU A 261 -13.78 -11.20 -17.56
N PRO A 262 -14.19 -9.96 -17.86
CA PRO A 262 -14.67 -9.55 -19.17
C PRO A 262 -13.73 -9.98 -20.30
N ASP A 263 -14.30 -10.22 -21.49
CA ASP A 263 -13.53 -10.72 -22.64
C ASP A 263 -12.33 -9.85 -22.97
N PHE A 264 -12.48 -8.53 -22.88
CA PHE A 264 -11.39 -7.58 -23.07
C PHE A 264 -10.14 -7.96 -22.24
N PHE A 265 -10.29 -8.18 -20.93
CA PHE A 265 -9.18 -8.51 -20.04
C PHE A 265 -8.65 -9.93 -20.24
N ARG A 266 -9.52 -10.89 -20.59
CA ARG A 266 -9.10 -12.26 -20.91
C ARG A 266 -8.24 -12.29 -22.18
N GLN A 267 -8.70 -11.62 -23.24
CA GLN A 267 -7.97 -11.56 -24.50
C GLN A 267 -6.65 -10.79 -24.37
N SER A 268 -6.60 -9.74 -23.55
CA SER A 268 -5.35 -9.02 -23.30
C SER A 268 -4.31 -9.89 -22.57
N LEU A 269 -4.74 -10.71 -21.61
CA LEU A 269 -3.89 -11.71 -20.95
C LEU A 269 -3.36 -12.74 -21.94
N LEU A 270 -4.25 -13.36 -22.74
CA LEU A 270 -3.86 -14.38 -23.74
C LEU A 270 -2.89 -13.81 -24.77
N LYS A 271 -3.12 -12.58 -25.23
CA LYS A 271 -2.20 -11.87 -26.13
C LYS A 271 -0.82 -11.70 -25.50
N LYS A 272 -0.73 -11.24 -24.25
CA LYS A 272 0.55 -11.10 -23.53
C LYS A 272 1.25 -12.45 -23.34
N TRP A 273 0.49 -13.52 -23.07
CA TRP A 273 1.01 -14.88 -22.96
C TRP A 273 1.56 -15.42 -24.29
N HIS A 274 0.82 -15.30 -25.38
CA HIS A 274 1.29 -15.72 -26.71
C HIS A 274 2.57 -14.98 -27.13
N LEU A 275 2.61 -13.66 -26.92
CA LEU A 275 3.81 -12.86 -27.20
C LEU A 275 5.01 -13.31 -26.38
N PHE A 276 4.81 -13.70 -25.12
CA PHE A 276 5.87 -14.26 -24.29
C PHE A 276 6.39 -15.59 -24.83
N LEU A 277 5.50 -16.49 -25.24
CA LEU A 277 5.88 -17.78 -25.83
C LEU A 277 6.65 -17.61 -27.13
N PHE A 278 6.21 -16.71 -28.02
CA PHE A 278 6.91 -16.44 -29.28
C PHE A 278 8.31 -15.82 -29.10
N LYS A 279 8.57 -15.12 -27.98
CA LYS A 279 9.91 -14.59 -27.67
C LYS A 279 10.87 -15.63 -27.10
N LYS A 280 10.35 -16.78 -26.67
CA LYS A 280 11.14 -17.85 -26.05
C LYS A 280 11.52 -18.97 -27.02
N ILE A 281 10.89 -19.00 -28.19
CA ILE A 281 11.23 -19.88 -29.31
C ILE A 281 12.24 -19.13 -30.17
#